data_AF-A0A926BI35-F1
#
_entry.id   AF-A0A926BI35-F1
#
_cell.length_a   1.000
_cell.length_b   1.000
_cell.length_c   1.000
_cell.angle_alpha   90.00
_cell.angle_beta   90.00
_cell.angle_gamma   90.00
#
_symmetry.space_group_name_H-M   'P 1'
#
loop_
_entity.id
_entity.type
_entity.pdbx_description
1 polymer ?
#
loop_
_entity_poly.entity_id
_entity_poly.type
_entity_poly.pdbx_seq_one_letter_code
_entity_poly.pdbx_strand_id
1 'polypeptide(L)'
;MPNYDEAIVAAYTLPELLTLRDGTPVADIMTWQQKRRPELLRLFADNIFGRTPVVSESVRFEIVAEGMAFGGLAMRKEIAVCIGEARFHLLLYVPTDAPKPCPVFLGLNFFGNHTVSDDPAVAIVPQWECDSDLGQYFWRLPKSVRGEQSSRWQVEMVLKRGYAVATACYGEIQPDANGSGRVAMLAVLGEARRLDAGAACGAIGIWAYGLSRIMDYLETDPAVDARRVALMGHSRLGKAALWAAAQDERFALVISNNSGAGGAALARRRFGESVADLVRNFPHWFCGH
;
A
#
# COMPACT_ATOMS: atom_id res chain seq x y z
N MET A 1 -23.56 4.36 16.97
CA MET A 1 -22.92 5.66 16.69
C MET A 1 -21.49 5.60 17.20
N PRO A 2 -20.52 6.19 16.49
CA PRO A 2 -19.12 6.23 16.94
C PRO A 2 -18.98 7.04 18.24
N ASN A 3 -18.06 6.62 19.11
CA ASN A 3 -17.70 7.32 20.35
C ASN A 3 -16.55 8.31 20.08
N TYR A 4 -16.69 9.59 20.46
CA TYR A 4 -15.61 10.59 20.38
C TYR A 4 -15.29 11.24 21.74
N ASP A 5 -15.82 10.71 22.83
CA ASP A 5 -15.57 11.18 24.18
C ASP A 5 -14.62 10.20 24.89
N GLU A 6 -13.46 10.71 25.33
CA GLU A 6 -12.44 9.90 26.02
C GLU A 6 -12.97 9.39 27.37
N ALA A 7 -13.87 10.15 28.02
CA ALA A 7 -14.41 9.80 29.33
C ALA A 7 -15.25 8.53 29.33
N ILE A 8 -15.76 8.09 28.16
CA ILE A 8 -16.60 6.91 28.02
C ILE A 8 -15.90 5.74 27.33
N VAL A 9 -14.57 5.81 27.15
CA VAL A 9 -13.77 4.67 26.69
C VAL A 9 -13.75 3.60 27.79
N ALA A 10 -14.30 2.42 27.48
CA ALA A 10 -14.31 1.30 28.40
C ALA A 10 -12.87 0.79 28.69
N ALA A 11 -12.63 0.31 29.90
CA ALA A 11 -11.37 -0.37 30.23
C ALA A 11 -11.17 -1.62 29.37
N TYR A 12 -9.92 -1.90 28.99
CA TYR A 12 -9.55 -3.06 28.18
C TYR A 12 -8.14 -3.55 28.53
N THR A 13 -7.88 -4.82 28.22
CA THR A 13 -6.54 -5.44 28.33
C THR A 13 -6.00 -5.75 26.94
N LEU A 14 -4.73 -5.41 26.69
CA LEU A 14 -4.04 -5.77 25.46
C LEU A 14 -3.42 -7.17 25.59
N PRO A 15 -3.33 -7.95 24.50
CA PRO A 15 -2.54 -9.18 24.51
C PRO A 15 -1.08 -8.85 24.78
N GLU A 16 -0.42 -9.67 25.60
CA GLU A 16 0.98 -9.50 25.93
C GLU A 16 1.85 -9.59 24.67
N LEU A 17 2.62 -8.54 24.38
CA LEU A 17 3.43 -8.48 23.16
C LEU A 17 4.62 -9.43 23.22
N LEU A 18 5.25 -9.55 24.39
CA LEU A 18 6.48 -10.31 24.63
C LEU A 18 6.20 -11.68 25.27
N THR A 19 5.10 -12.32 24.88
CA THR A 19 4.74 -13.68 25.29
C THR A 19 4.26 -14.45 24.06
N LEU A 20 4.85 -15.61 23.79
CA LEU A 20 4.39 -16.53 22.75
C LEU A 20 3.00 -17.07 23.08
N ARG A 21 2.29 -17.62 22.09
CA ARG A 21 0.94 -18.20 22.32
C ARG A 21 0.92 -19.38 23.30
N ASP A 22 2.04 -20.08 23.47
CA ASP A 22 2.18 -21.17 24.45
C ASP A 22 2.47 -20.68 25.88
N GLY A 23 2.59 -19.37 26.09
CA GLY A 23 2.90 -18.75 27.38
C GLY A 23 4.38 -18.48 27.63
N THR A 24 5.28 -18.90 26.73
CA THR A 24 6.73 -18.66 26.88
C THR A 24 7.06 -17.17 26.73
N PRO A 25 7.80 -16.56 27.68
CA PRO A 25 8.26 -15.17 27.53
C PRO A 25 9.25 -14.99 26.37
N VAL A 26 9.17 -13.86 25.68
CA VAL A 26 10.12 -13.44 24.64
C VAL A 26 11.19 -12.57 25.30
N ALA A 27 12.33 -13.17 25.63
CA ALA A 27 13.40 -12.52 26.39
C ALA A 27 14.53 -11.93 25.53
N ASP A 28 14.59 -12.27 24.24
CA ASP A 28 15.70 -11.93 23.36
C ASP A 28 15.28 -11.73 21.89
N ILE A 29 16.19 -11.14 21.12
CA ILE A 29 15.97 -10.80 19.70
C ILE A 29 15.78 -12.05 18.84
N MET A 30 16.47 -13.15 19.13
CA MET A 30 16.37 -14.38 18.35
C MET A 30 14.98 -15.01 18.52
N THR A 31 14.48 -15.06 19.76
CA THR A 31 13.12 -15.51 20.08
C THR A 31 12.07 -14.62 19.43
N TRP A 32 12.28 -13.29 19.43
CA TRP A 32 11.40 -12.37 18.72
C TRP A 32 11.38 -12.66 17.21
N GLN A 33 12.54 -12.68 16.56
CA GLN A 33 12.65 -12.79 15.11
C GLN A 33 12.22 -14.16 14.58
N GLN A 34 12.61 -15.24 15.25
CA GLN A 34 12.35 -16.60 14.77
C GLN A 34 10.99 -17.16 15.19
N LYS A 35 10.36 -16.63 16.25
CA LYS A 35 9.11 -17.17 16.79
C LYS A 35 7.99 -16.13 16.87
N ARG A 36 8.17 -15.08 17.68
CA ARG A 36 7.06 -14.16 17.98
C ARG A 36 6.61 -13.35 16.77
N ARG A 37 7.55 -12.82 15.98
CA ARG A 37 7.23 -12.04 14.78
C ARG A 37 6.48 -12.89 13.74
N PRO A 38 6.95 -14.09 13.34
CA PRO A 38 6.18 -14.98 12.45
C PRO A 38 4.78 -15.32 12.99
N GLU A 39 4.66 -15.55 14.30
CA GLU A 39 3.38 -15.84 14.94
C GLU A 39 2.40 -14.66 14.83
N LEU A 40 2.87 -13.44 15.10
CA LEU A 40 2.07 -12.22 14.95
C LEU A 40 1.68 -11.98 13.50
N LEU A 41 2.62 -12.09 12.55
CA LEU A 41 2.33 -11.98 11.12
C LEU A 41 1.25 -12.97 10.70
N ARG A 42 1.32 -14.21 11.19
CA ARG A 42 0.31 -15.22 10.90
C ARG A 42 -1.05 -14.86 11.47
N LEU A 43 -1.10 -14.33 12.70
CA LEU A 43 -2.36 -13.87 13.30
C LEU A 43 -3.00 -12.72 12.50
N PHE A 44 -2.22 -11.72 12.09
CA PHE A 44 -2.72 -10.63 11.26
C PHE A 44 -3.17 -11.10 9.87
N ALA A 45 -2.41 -12.01 9.25
CA ALA A 45 -2.78 -12.58 7.97
C ALA A 45 -4.07 -13.42 8.06
N ASP A 46 -4.21 -14.27 9.07
CA ASP A 46 -5.37 -15.18 9.19
C ASP A 46 -6.65 -14.49 9.67
N ASN A 47 -6.56 -13.35 10.36
CA ASN A 47 -7.71 -12.73 11.04
C ASN A 47 -8.02 -11.30 10.62
N ILE A 48 -7.13 -10.62 9.87
CA ILE A 48 -7.29 -9.19 9.55
C ILE A 48 -7.08 -8.93 8.06
N PHE A 49 -5.88 -9.15 7.52
CA PHE A 49 -5.52 -8.68 6.17
C PHE A 49 -5.57 -9.77 5.08
N GLY A 50 -5.67 -11.03 5.49
CA GLY A 50 -5.59 -12.19 4.61
C GLY A 50 -4.16 -12.61 4.28
N ARG A 51 -4.01 -13.82 3.75
CA ARG A 51 -2.70 -14.38 3.41
C ARG A 51 -2.20 -13.82 2.09
N THR A 52 -1.13 -13.02 2.17
CA THR A 52 -0.46 -12.48 0.99
C THR A 52 -0.10 -13.61 0.01
N PRO A 53 -0.50 -13.48 -1.26
CA PRO A 53 -0.24 -14.50 -2.26
C PRO A 53 1.26 -14.69 -2.47
N VAL A 54 1.69 -15.96 -2.53
CA VAL A 54 2.99 -16.37 -3.08
C VAL A 54 2.72 -16.66 -4.53
N VAL A 55 3.32 -15.86 -5.41
CA VAL A 55 3.08 -15.86 -6.84
C VAL A 55 4.28 -16.50 -7.52
N SER A 56 4.02 -17.47 -8.40
CA SER A 56 5.05 -18.09 -9.24
C SER A 56 5.32 -17.30 -10.52
N GLU A 57 4.44 -16.38 -10.88
CA GLU A 57 4.55 -15.52 -12.06
C GLU A 57 5.68 -14.50 -11.86
N SER A 58 6.50 -14.32 -12.90
CA SER A 58 7.53 -13.29 -12.92
C SER A 58 6.91 -11.91 -13.01
N VAL A 59 7.33 -11.00 -12.13
CA VAL A 59 7.03 -9.57 -12.25
C VAL A 59 7.87 -9.00 -13.40
N ARG A 60 7.23 -8.29 -14.33
CA ARG A 60 7.90 -7.60 -15.44
C ARG A 60 7.78 -6.09 -15.28
N PHE A 61 8.84 -5.37 -15.63
CA PHE A 61 8.91 -3.92 -15.58
C PHE A 61 9.20 -3.35 -16.97
N GLU A 62 8.44 -2.35 -17.37
CA GLU A 62 8.61 -1.66 -18.65
C GLU A 62 8.62 -0.16 -18.40
N ILE A 63 9.71 0.53 -18.75
CA ILE A 63 9.74 1.99 -18.75
C ILE A 63 8.94 2.46 -19.96
N VAL A 64 7.77 3.06 -19.71
CA VAL A 64 6.84 3.50 -20.76
C VAL A 64 7.04 4.97 -21.14
N ALA A 65 7.57 5.78 -20.22
CA ALA A 65 7.98 7.14 -20.50
C ALA A 65 9.11 7.57 -19.55
N GLU A 66 9.99 8.43 -20.05
CA GLU A 66 10.99 9.12 -19.23
C GLU A 66 11.20 10.55 -19.74
N GLY A 67 11.69 11.42 -18.86
CA GLY A 67 12.06 12.78 -19.25
C GLY A 67 12.31 13.70 -18.07
N MET A 68 12.86 14.88 -18.34
CA MET A 68 13.07 15.89 -17.31
C MET A 68 11.73 16.46 -16.82
N ALA A 69 11.64 16.67 -15.50
CA ALA A 69 10.51 17.28 -14.83
C ALA A 69 10.96 18.53 -14.06
N PHE A 70 10.01 19.42 -13.76
CA PHE A 70 10.20 20.62 -12.91
C PHE A 70 11.41 21.47 -13.31
N GLY A 71 11.55 21.77 -14.61
CA GLY A 71 12.65 22.59 -15.12
C GLY A 71 14.04 21.94 -14.97
N GLY A 72 14.11 20.61 -14.90
CA GLY A 72 15.37 19.86 -14.77
C GLY A 72 15.73 19.46 -13.35
N LEU A 73 14.88 19.73 -12.35
CA LEU A 73 15.08 19.31 -10.96
C LEU A 73 15.08 17.78 -10.79
N ALA A 74 14.36 17.06 -11.66
CA ALA A 74 14.27 15.61 -11.57
C ALA A 74 14.19 14.93 -12.94
N MET A 75 14.73 13.71 -13.00
CA MET A 75 14.38 12.73 -14.02
C MET A 75 13.07 12.04 -13.60
N ARG A 76 12.03 12.13 -14.43
CA ARG A 76 10.79 11.36 -14.29
C ARG A 76 10.92 10.05 -15.04
N LYS A 77 10.45 8.97 -14.45
CA LYS A 77 10.21 7.67 -15.09
C LYS A 77 8.78 7.24 -14.79
N GLU A 78 8.08 6.77 -15.81
CA GLU A 78 6.80 6.07 -15.68
C GLU A 78 7.03 4.62 -16.08
N ILE A 79 6.71 3.71 -15.18
CA ILE A 79 7.03 2.29 -15.30
C ILE A 79 5.74 1.48 -15.19
N ALA A 80 5.45 0.67 -16.19
CA ALA A 80 4.42 -0.34 -16.08
C ALA A 80 4.96 -1.54 -15.30
N VAL A 81 4.26 -1.91 -14.23
CA VAL A 81 4.51 -3.11 -13.44
C VAL A 81 3.46 -4.15 -13.81
N CYS A 82 3.91 -5.27 -14.38
CA CYS A 82 3.04 -6.32 -14.93
C CYS A 82 3.23 -7.63 -14.16
N ILE A 83 2.12 -8.24 -13.73
CA ILE A 83 2.08 -9.54 -13.03
C ILE A 83 0.94 -10.34 -13.64
N GLY A 84 1.26 -11.40 -14.39
CA GLY A 84 0.28 -12.02 -15.29
C GLY A 84 -0.33 -10.96 -16.21
N GLU A 85 -1.66 -10.90 -16.23
CA GLU A 85 -2.46 -9.89 -16.94
C GLU A 85 -2.74 -8.62 -16.13
N ALA A 86 -2.39 -8.59 -14.83
CA ALA A 86 -2.55 -7.41 -14.01
C ALA A 86 -1.43 -6.40 -14.30
N ARG A 87 -1.82 -5.13 -14.45
CA ARG A 87 -0.90 -4.03 -14.75
C ARG A 87 -1.27 -2.79 -13.95
N PHE A 88 -0.26 -2.13 -13.38
CA PHE A 88 -0.38 -0.81 -12.78
C PHE A 88 0.86 0.03 -13.08
N HIS A 89 0.76 1.35 -12.93
CA HIS A 89 1.83 2.27 -13.28
C HIS A 89 2.50 2.89 -12.05
N LEU A 90 3.81 2.75 -11.97
CA LEU A 90 4.70 3.42 -11.02
C LEU A 90 5.21 4.72 -11.65
N LEU A 91 5.06 5.83 -10.94
CA LEU A 91 5.70 7.11 -11.21
C LEU A 91 6.88 7.29 -10.26
N LEU A 92 8.07 7.52 -10.81
CA LEU A 92 9.30 7.75 -10.06
C LEU A 92 9.93 9.09 -10.49
N TYR A 93 10.13 9.99 -9.53
CA TYR A 93 10.95 11.17 -9.70
C TYR A 93 12.28 11.01 -8.97
N VAL A 94 13.38 11.16 -9.69
CA VAL A 94 14.74 11.07 -9.16
C VAL A 94 15.41 12.43 -9.28
N PRO A 95 15.85 13.08 -8.18
CA PRO A 95 16.45 14.41 -8.24
C PRO A 95 17.76 14.37 -9.03
N THR A 96 17.98 15.32 -9.94
CA THR A 96 19.16 15.34 -10.83
C THR A 96 20.44 15.66 -10.08
N ASP A 97 20.39 16.63 -9.15
CA ASP A 97 21.58 17.16 -8.45
C ASP A 97 21.93 16.42 -7.15
N ALA A 98 21.20 15.35 -6.79
CA ALA A 98 21.47 14.59 -5.56
C ALA A 98 22.47 13.44 -5.80
N PRO A 99 23.33 13.11 -4.82
CA PRO A 99 24.17 11.92 -4.87
C PRO A 99 23.38 10.65 -5.19
N LYS A 100 23.94 9.82 -6.07
CA LYS A 100 23.36 8.53 -6.47
C LYS A 100 24.14 7.38 -5.83
N PRO A 101 23.45 6.28 -5.48
CA PRO A 101 22.00 6.10 -5.50
C PRO A 101 21.29 6.92 -4.38
N CYS A 102 20.14 7.53 -4.69
CA CYS A 102 19.44 8.40 -3.72
C CYS A 102 18.34 7.66 -2.93
N PRO A 103 18.13 8.00 -1.64
CA PRO A 103 17.04 7.43 -0.84
C PRO A 103 15.66 7.80 -1.43
N VAL A 104 14.64 7.00 -1.14
CA VAL A 104 13.30 7.11 -1.78
C VAL A 104 12.20 7.25 -0.73
N PHE A 105 11.26 8.17 -0.95
CA PHE A 105 9.93 8.11 -0.33
C PHE A 105 8.99 7.38 -1.28
N LEU A 106 8.39 6.28 -0.82
CA LEU A 106 7.43 5.49 -1.57
C LEU A 106 6.04 5.58 -0.91
N GLY A 107 4.99 5.79 -1.68
CA GLY A 107 3.61 5.62 -1.19
C GLY A 107 2.59 5.44 -2.29
N LEU A 108 1.42 4.90 -1.96
CA LEU A 108 0.30 4.83 -2.90
C LEU A 108 -0.50 6.15 -2.91
N ASN A 109 -1.01 6.55 -4.08
CA ASN A 109 -1.93 7.68 -4.23
C ASN A 109 -3.37 7.23 -4.48
N PHE A 110 -4.32 8.15 -4.26
CA PHE A 110 -5.76 7.83 -4.30
C PHE A 110 -6.40 8.02 -5.67
N PHE A 111 -5.93 8.97 -6.46
CA PHE A 111 -6.71 9.47 -7.61
C PHE A 111 -5.95 9.42 -8.93
N GLY A 112 -4.78 8.79 -8.96
CA GLY A 112 -3.93 8.68 -10.15
C GLY A 112 -2.62 9.42 -9.99
N ASN A 113 -1.59 8.91 -10.67
CA ASN A 113 -0.24 9.49 -10.64
C ASN A 113 -0.24 10.94 -11.12
N HIS A 114 -1.09 11.33 -12.08
CA HIS A 114 -1.22 12.72 -12.55
C HIS A 114 -1.65 13.71 -11.48
N THR A 115 -2.22 13.24 -10.37
CA THR A 115 -2.72 14.13 -9.30
C THR A 115 -1.63 14.56 -8.32
N VAL A 116 -0.48 13.90 -8.27
CA VAL A 116 0.54 14.12 -7.23
C VAL A 116 1.42 15.36 -7.46
N SER A 117 1.41 15.90 -8.68
CA SER A 117 2.13 17.10 -9.08
C SER A 117 1.44 17.75 -10.28
N ASP A 118 1.86 18.96 -10.63
CA ASP A 118 1.40 19.69 -11.81
C ASP A 118 2.17 19.33 -13.10
N ASP A 119 3.18 18.45 -13.03
CA ASP A 119 3.93 17.96 -14.20
C ASP A 119 2.98 17.51 -15.33
N PRO A 120 2.95 18.23 -16.48
CA PRO A 120 2.00 17.98 -17.55
C PRO A 120 2.28 16.68 -18.32
N ALA A 121 3.48 16.13 -18.18
CA ALA A 121 3.91 14.97 -18.96
C ALA A 121 3.61 13.64 -18.26
N VAL A 122 3.17 13.65 -17.00
CA VAL A 122 2.63 12.43 -16.34
C VAL A 122 1.36 12.00 -17.06
N ALA A 123 1.28 10.73 -17.46
CA ALA A 123 0.14 10.18 -18.17
C ALA A 123 -1.12 10.18 -17.30
N ILE A 124 -2.27 10.45 -17.93
CA ILE A 124 -3.59 10.22 -17.33
C ILE A 124 -4.05 8.86 -17.85
N VAL A 125 -3.85 7.84 -17.03
CA VAL A 125 -4.29 6.48 -17.36
C VAL A 125 -5.73 6.26 -16.92
N PRO A 126 -6.54 5.51 -17.70
CA PRO A 126 -7.82 5.02 -17.22
C PRO A 126 -7.65 4.27 -15.89
N GLN A 127 -8.66 4.34 -15.03
CA GLN A 127 -8.72 3.60 -13.77
C GLN A 127 -9.96 2.71 -13.76
N TRP A 128 -9.95 1.70 -12.91
CA TRP A 128 -11.13 0.88 -12.67
C TRP A 128 -12.23 1.69 -11.98
N GLU A 129 -13.40 1.68 -12.59
CA GLU A 129 -14.63 2.21 -12.02
C GLU A 129 -15.68 1.10 -11.99
N CYS A 130 -16.37 0.96 -10.85
CA CYS A 130 -17.50 0.05 -10.71
C CYS A 130 -18.77 0.76 -11.17
N ASP A 131 -19.43 0.20 -12.16
CA ASP A 131 -20.81 0.56 -12.50
C ASP A 131 -21.73 -0.13 -11.49
N SER A 132 -22.32 0.65 -10.59
CA SER A 132 -23.18 0.13 -9.53
C SER A 132 -24.47 -0.50 -10.04
N ASP A 133 -24.94 -0.08 -11.21
CA ASP A 133 -26.20 -0.55 -11.79
C ASP A 133 -25.99 -1.88 -12.53
N LEU A 134 -24.81 -2.05 -13.14
CA LEU A 134 -24.44 -3.27 -13.87
C LEU A 134 -23.66 -4.28 -13.03
N GLY A 135 -23.12 -3.88 -11.88
CA GLY A 135 -22.20 -4.69 -11.07
C GLY A 135 -20.91 -5.05 -11.82
N GLN A 136 -20.53 -4.26 -12.83
CA GLN A 136 -19.42 -4.51 -13.73
C GLN A 136 -18.32 -3.46 -13.57
N TYR A 137 -17.09 -3.86 -13.85
CA TYR A 137 -15.91 -3.01 -13.73
C TYR A 137 -15.39 -2.64 -15.11
N PHE A 138 -15.11 -1.36 -15.30
CA PHE A 138 -14.62 -0.82 -16.57
C PHE A 138 -13.44 0.11 -16.36
N TRP A 139 -12.58 0.22 -17.37
CA TRP A 139 -11.55 1.24 -17.44
C TRP A 139 -12.15 2.54 -17.95
N ARG A 140 -12.14 3.59 -17.11
CA ARG A 140 -12.59 4.93 -17.48
C ARG A 140 -11.54 5.97 -17.12
N LEU A 141 -11.47 7.05 -17.89
CA LEU A 141 -10.63 8.18 -17.53
C LEU A 141 -11.09 8.73 -16.18
N PRO A 142 -10.15 8.99 -15.25
CA PRO A 142 -10.51 9.50 -13.93
C PRO A 142 -11.08 10.91 -14.04
N LYS A 143 -12.00 11.25 -13.14
CA LYS A 143 -12.56 12.61 -13.01
C LYS A 143 -11.62 13.57 -12.28
N SER A 144 -10.58 13.05 -11.63
CA SER A 144 -9.58 13.83 -10.90
C SER A 144 -8.73 14.67 -11.83
N VAL A 145 -8.30 15.83 -11.34
CA VAL A 145 -7.52 16.78 -12.13
C VAL A 145 -6.04 16.71 -11.79
N ARG A 146 -5.19 17.08 -12.77
CA ARG A 146 -3.74 17.11 -12.58
C ARG A 146 -3.37 18.02 -11.40
N GLY A 147 -2.44 17.57 -10.56
CA GLY A 147 -1.97 18.32 -9.40
C GLY A 147 -2.96 18.47 -8.24
N GLU A 148 -4.15 17.86 -8.30
CA GLU A 148 -5.17 17.96 -7.23
C GLU A 148 -4.67 17.51 -5.85
N GLN A 149 -3.73 16.56 -5.80
CA GLN A 149 -3.12 16.05 -4.57
C GLN A 149 -1.71 16.60 -4.31
N SER A 150 -1.23 17.58 -5.09
CA SER A 150 0.14 18.14 -4.98
C SER A 150 0.52 18.55 -3.55
N SER A 151 -0.41 19.17 -2.82
CA SER A 151 -0.21 19.59 -1.44
C SER A 151 0.08 18.44 -0.46
N ARG A 152 -0.38 17.22 -0.76
CA ARG A 152 -0.16 16.00 0.03
C ARG A 152 1.19 15.34 -0.24
N TRP A 153 1.75 15.57 -1.42
CA TRP A 153 2.95 14.89 -1.90
C TRP A 153 4.21 15.75 -1.81
N GLN A 154 4.07 17.08 -1.97
CA GLN A 154 5.19 18.03 -1.84
C GLN A 154 6.44 17.61 -2.65
N VAL A 155 6.23 17.10 -3.87
CA VAL A 155 7.26 16.41 -4.68
C VAL A 155 8.54 17.24 -4.80
N GLU A 156 8.44 18.51 -5.21
CA GLU A 156 9.61 19.39 -5.33
C GLU A 156 10.36 19.60 -4.00
N MET A 157 9.66 19.69 -2.87
CA MET A 157 10.28 19.86 -1.56
C MET A 157 11.13 18.63 -1.21
N VAL A 158 10.60 17.44 -1.46
CA VAL A 158 11.28 16.16 -1.20
C VAL A 158 12.51 16.02 -2.12
N LEU A 159 12.36 16.35 -3.40
CA LEU A 159 13.46 16.35 -4.38
C LEU A 159 14.57 17.32 -4.01
N LYS A 160 14.25 18.56 -3.63
CA LYS A 160 15.22 19.58 -3.18
C LYS A 160 15.98 19.18 -1.90
N ARG A 161 15.45 18.22 -1.14
CA ARG A 161 16.12 17.63 0.03
C ARG A 161 16.97 16.41 -0.30
N GLY A 162 17.04 16.01 -1.57
CA GLY A 162 17.90 14.92 -2.06
C GLY A 162 17.26 13.54 -2.05
N TYR A 163 15.93 13.45 -1.90
CA TYR A 163 15.19 12.18 -1.91
C TYR A 163 14.41 12.02 -3.22
N ALA A 164 14.37 10.81 -3.75
CA ALA A 164 13.44 10.44 -4.81
C ALA A 164 12.03 10.26 -4.26
N VAL A 165 11.02 10.39 -5.14
CA VAL A 165 9.61 10.17 -4.82
C VAL A 165 9.06 9.11 -5.76
N ALA A 166 8.52 8.03 -5.21
CA ALA A 166 7.90 6.93 -5.93
C ALA A 166 6.43 6.81 -5.53
N THR A 167 5.53 6.65 -6.51
CA THR A 167 4.11 6.45 -6.24
C THR A 167 3.39 5.65 -7.31
N ALA A 168 2.32 4.97 -6.92
CA ALA A 168 1.39 4.31 -7.83
C ALA A 168 -0.05 4.52 -7.35
N CYS A 169 -1.01 4.52 -8.29
CA CYS A 169 -2.42 4.60 -7.94
C CYS A 169 -2.89 3.26 -7.38
N TYR A 170 -3.40 3.27 -6.13
CA TYR A 170 -3.86 2.05 -5.48
C TYR A 170 -5.02 1.36 -6.22
N GLY A 171 -5.84 2.13 -6.93
CA GLY A 171 -6.99 1.64 -7.70
C GLY A 171 -6.61 0.84 -8.94
N GLU A 172 -5.42 1.07 -9.51
CA GLU A 172 -4.88 0.23 -10.59
C GLU A 172 -4.40 -1.12 -10.07
N ILE A 173 -3.87 -1.15 -8.83
CA ILE A 173 -3.47 -2.40 -8.17
C ILE A 173 -4.73 -3.21 -7.82
N GLN A 174 -5.66 -2.58 -7.10
CA GLN A 174 -6.94 -3.19 -6.76
C GLN A 174 -8.00 -2.10 -6.51
N PRO A 175 -9.16 -2.15 -7.19
CA PRO A 175 -10.21 -1.16 -6.99
C PRO A 175 -10.79 -1.20 -5.58
N ASP A 176 -11.03 -0.01 -5.03
CA ASP A 176 -11.63 0.19 -3.71
C ASP A 176 -13.16 0.19 -3.81
N ALA A 177 -13.69 -0.98 -4.16
CA ALA A 177 -15.10 -1.19 -4.35
C ALA A 177 -15.48 -2.65 -4.07
N ASN A 178 -16.75 -2.86 -3.69
CA ASN A 178 -17.28 -4.18 -3.40
C ASN A 178 -17.30 -5.05 -4.67
N GLY A 179 -16.91 -6.32 -4.53
CA GLY A 179 -16.85 -7.24 -5.66
C GLY A 179 -15.62 -7.06 -6.57
N SER A 180 -14.67 -6.17 -6.21
CA SER A 180 -13.48 -5.92 -7.02
C SER A 180 -12.54 -7.12 -7.12
N GLY A 181 -12.70 -8.15 -6.28
CA GLY A 181 -11.92 -9.40 -6.33
C GLY A 181 -11.99 -10.16 -7.65
N ARG A 182 -12.91 -9.78 -8.56
CA ARG A 182 -13.05 -10.34 -9.91
C ARG A 182 -12.22 -9.60 -10.97
N VAL A 183 -11.51 -8.54 -10.61
CA VAL A 183 -10.66 -7.77 -11.50
C VAL A 183 -9.29 -7.49 -10.88
N ALA A 184 -8.40 -6.93 -11.71
CA ALA A 184 -7.07 -6.46 -11.31
C ALA A 184 -6.23 -7.57 -10.64
N MET A 185 -5.42 -7.19 -9.65
CA MET A 185 -4.47 -8.10 -9.02
C MET A 185 -5.17 -9.26 -8.29
N LEU A 186 -6.31 -9.03 -7.62
CA LEU A 186 -7.03 -10.12 -6.94
C LEU A 186 -7.52 -11.21 -7.90
N ALA A 187 -7.98 -10.84 -9.11
CA ALA A 187 -8.43 -11.83 -10.09
C ALA A 187 -7.29 -12.73 -10.53
N VAL A 188 -6.17 -12.12 -10.94
CA VAL A 188 -4.98 -12.85 -11.42
C VAL A 188 -4.42 -13.76 -10.31
N LEU A 189 -4.35 -13.26 -9.08
CA LEU A 189 -3.79 -14.02 -7.97
C LEU A 189 -4.78 -15.03 -7.35
N GLY A 190 -6.08 -14.81 -7.53
CA GLY A 190 -7.16 -15.72 -7.13
C GLY A 190 -7.29 -16.91 -8.08
N GLU A 191 -7.15 -16.70 -9.39
CA GLU A 191 -7.07 -17.80 -10.36
C GLU A 191 -5.86 -18.72 -10.11
N ALA A 192 -4.76 -18.15 -9.63
CA ALA A 192 -3.58 -18.89 -9.21
C ALA A 192 -3.77 -19.73 -7.92
N ARG A 193 -4.87 -19.60 -7.16
CA ARG A 193 -5.08 -20.38 -5.93
C ARG A 193 -6.52 -20.79 -5.65
N ARG A 194 -6.70 -22.10 -5.44
CA ARG A 194 -7.74 -22.66 -4.55
C ARG A 194 -7.44 -22.29 -3.08
N LEU A 195 -7.45 -21.01 -2.72
CA LEU A 195 -7.42 -20.61 -1.31
C LEU A 195 -8.76 -21.02 -0.66
N ASP A 196 -8.72 -21.52 0.57
CA ASP A 196 -9.93 -21.56 1.41
C ASP A 196 -10.50 -20.13 1.45
N ALA A 197 -11.75 -19.96 1.03
CA ALA A 197 -12.38 -18.65 0.84
C ALA A 197 -12.21 -17.72 2.06
N GLY A 198 -12.16 -18.27 3.28
CA GLY A 198 -12.00 -17.52 4.51
C GLY A 198 -10.62 -16.85 4.74
N ALA A 199 -9.56 -17.25 4.02
CA ALA A 199 -8.19 -16.73 4.23
C ALA A 199 -7.64 -15.88 3.07
N ALA A 200 -8.48 -15.58 2.07
CA ALA A 200 -8.10 -14.74 0.94
C ALA A 200 -7.76 -13.30 1.37
N CYS A 201 -6.81 -12.67 0.69
CA CYS A 201 -6.45 -11.27 0.92
C CYS A 201 -7.61 -10.32 0.59
N GLY A 202 -7.81 -9.34 1.46
CA GLY A 202 -8.57 -8.14 1.13
C GLY A 202 -7.76 -7.14 0.30
N ALA A 203 -8.40 -6.06 -0.10
CA ALA A 203 -7.78 -4.98 -0.86
C ALA A 203 -6.58 -4.37 -0.13
N ILE A 204 -6.60 -4.22 1.20
CA ILE A 204 -5.44 -3.73 1.97
C ILE A 204 -4.23 -4.66 1.83
N GLY A 205 -4.46 -5.98 1.90
CA GLY A 205 -3.43 -6.99 1.69
C GLY A 205 -2.81 -6.89 0.30
N ILE A 206 -3.63 -6.65 -0.72
CA ILE A 206 -3.18 -6.54 -2.10
C ILE A 206 -2.50 -5.21 -2.42
N TRP A 207 -2.95 -4.10 -1.85
CA TRP A 207 -2.23 -2.83 -1.93
C TRP A 207 -0.85 -2.95 -1.27
N ALA A 208 -0.77 -3.64 -0.12
CA ALA A 208 0.50 -3.93 0.54
C ALA A 208 1.40 -4.83 -0.33
N TYR A 209 0.83 -5.85 -0.98
CA TYR A 209 1.55 -6.68 -1.95
C TYR A 209 2.12 -5.83 -3.10
N GLY A 210 1.31 -4.94 -3.69
CA GLY A 210 1.75 -4.05 -4.77
C GLY A 210 2.90 -3.13 -4.37
N LEU A 211 2.93 -2.64 -3.12
CA LEU A 211 4.06 -1.88 -2.58
C LEU A 211 5.36 -2.69 -2.58
N SER A 212 5.32 -3.98 -2.21
CA SER A 212 6.48 -4.87 -2.32
C SER A 212 6.90 -5.12 -3.77
N ARG A 213 5.97 -5.12 -4.74
CA ARG A 213 6.30 -5.22 -6.18
C ARG A 213 6.98 -3.96 -6.70
N ILE A 214 6.63 -2.79 -6.16
CA ILE A 214 7.36 -1.56 -6.44
C ILE A 214 8.77 -1.62 -5.85
N MET A 215 8.94 -2.16 -4.62
CA MET A 215 10.27 -2.39 -4.05
C MET A 215 11.12 -3.29 -4.96
N ASP A 216 10.54 -4.36 -5.54
CA ASP A 216 11.24 -5.23 -6.50
C ASP A 216 11.79 -4.43 -7.70
N TYR A 217 11.06 -3.44 -8.21
CA TYR A 217 11.57 -2.53 -9.26
C TYR A 217 12.69 -1.63 -8.74
N LEU A 218 12.52 -1.02 -7.56
CA LEU A 218 13.52 -0.10 -6.99
C LEU A 218 14.86 -0.78 -6.75
N GLU A 219 14.90 -2.09 -6.48
CA GLU A 219 16.13 -2.88 -6.39
C GLU A 219 16.89 -2.99 -7.73
N THR A 220 16.22 -2.76 -8.85
CA THR A 220 16.81 -2.83 -10.20
C THR A 220 17.24 -1.47 -10.76
N ASP A 221 16.75 -0.35 -10.20
CA ASP A 221 17.05 0.98 -10.71
C ASP A 221 18.32 1.56 -10.04
N PRO A 222 19.44 1.73 -10.78
CA PRO A 222 20.70 2.17 -10.20
C PRO A 222 20.69 3.63 -9.71
N ALA A 223 19.66 4.41 -10.06
CA ALA A 223 19.56 5.80 -9.64
C ALA A 223 19.05 5.95 -8.19
N VAL A 224 18.46 4.90 -7.62
CA VAL A 224 17.86 4.90 -6.28
C VAL A 224 18.51 3.87 -5.38
N ASP A 225 18.49 4.15 -4.08
CA ASP A 225 19.03 3.25 -3.06
C ASP A 225 17.89 2.45 -2.44
N ALA A 226 17.69 1.23 -2.93
CA ALA A 226 16.63 0.34 -2.44
C ALA A 226 16.78 -0.04 -0.96
N ARG A 227 17.96 0.15 -0.35
CA ARG A 227 18.18 -0.06 1.10
C ARG A 227 17.74 1.13 1.94
N ARG A 228 17.38 2.26 1.31
CA ARG A 228 16.93 3.49 1.96
C ARG A 228 15.59 3.96 1.40
N VAL A 229 14.61 3.06 1.43
CA VAL A 229 13.22 3.36 1.06
C VAL A 229 12.38 3.61 2.31
N ALA A 230 11.86 4.82 2.45
CA ALA A 230 10.86 5.20 3.43
C ALA A 230 9.45 4.99 2.84
N LEU A 231 8.75 3.99 3.34
CA LEU A 231 7.37 3.69 2.95
C LEU A 231 6.40 4.57 3.71
N MET A 232 5.51 5.25 3.02
CA MET A 232 4.50 6.14 3.61
C MET A 232 3.10 5.86 3.07
N GLY A 233 2.09 6.12 3.89
CA GLY A 233 0.70 6.03 3.47
C GLY A 233 -0.23 6.85 4.34
N HIS A 234 -1.31 7.35 3.74
CA HIS A 234 -2.34 8.13 4.42
C HIS A 234 -3.67 7.37 4.53
N SER A 235 -4.36 7.48 5.67
CA SER A 235 -5.70 6.89 5.87
C SER A 235 -5.71 5.39 5.55
N ARG A 236 -6.57 4.89 4.65
CA ARG A 236 -6.60 3.48 4.22
C ARG A 236 -5.27 3.00 3.63
N LEU A 237 -4.54 3.87 2.93
CA LEU A 237 -3.21 3.55 2.37
C LEU A 237 -2.13 3.54 3.46
N GLY A 238 -2.37 4.22 4.59
CA GLY A 238 -1.55 4.10 5.79
C GLY A 238 -1.71 2.75 6.50
N LYS A 239 -2.86 2.09 6.35
CA LYS A 239 -3.06 0.69 6.78
C LYS A 239 -2.24 -0.26 5.90
N ALA A 240 -2.31 -0.07 4.58
CA ALA A 240 -1.54 -0.85 3.61
C ALA A 240 -0.02 -0.66 3.79
N ALA A 241 0.45 0.57 4.02
CA ALA A 241 1.86 0.85 4.27
C ALA A 241 2.38 0.13 5.54
N LEU A 242 1.60 0.15 6.64
CA LEU A 242 1.96 -0.61 7.85
C LEU A 242 2.02 -2.11 7.57
N TRP A 243 1.05 -2.65 6.84
CA TRP A 243 1.01 -4.08 6.55
C TRP A 243 2.10 -4.53 5.57
N ALA A 244 2.45 -3.69 4.59
CA ALA A 244 3.58 -3.94 3.70
C ALA A 244 4.90 -3.98 4.49
N ALA A 245 5.20 -2.95 5.28
CA ALA A 245 6.42 -2.90 6.09
C ALA A 245 6.49 -3.98 7.18
N ALA A 246 5.35 -4.42 7.71
CA ALA A 246 5.32 -5.54 8.66
C ALA A 246 5.79 -6.84 8.00
N GLN A 247 5.42 -7.08 6.74
CA GLN A 247 5.73 -8.31 6.01
C GLN A 247 7.08 -8.25 5.28
N ASP A 248 7.45 -7.09 4.76
CA ASP A 248 8.61 -6.89 3.89
C ASP A 248 9.66 -6.02 4.60
N GLU A 249 10.71 -6.68 5.10
CA GLU A 249 11.77 -6.05 5.90
C GLU A 249 12.77 -5.24 5.06
N ARG A 250 12.59 -5.18 3.72
CA ARG A 250 13.40 -4.33 2.85
C ARG A 250 13.09 -2.83 3.03
N PHE A 251 11.89 -2.49 3.50
CA PHE A 251 11.54 -1.10 3.81
C PHE A 251 12.32 -0.61 5.03
N ALA A 252 13.15 0.42 4.84
CA ALA A 252 14.03 0.94 5.88
C ALA A 252 13.30 1.77 6.95
N LEU A 253 12.16 2.34 6.59
CA LEU A 253 11.36 3.21 7.44
C LEU A 253 9.89 3.16 7.02
N VAL A 254 8.96 3.24 7.98
CA VAL A 254 7.51 3.29 7.71
C VAL A 254 6.86 4.51 8.36
N ILE A 255 6.00 5.21 7.61
CA ILE A 255 5.21 6.37 8.05
C ILE A 255 3.73 6.06 7.87
N SER A 256 3.01 5.94 8.99
CA SER A 256 1.56 5.75 8.99
C SER A 256 0.86 7.07 9.33
N ASN A 257 0.36 7.78 8.31
CA ASN A 257 -0.26 9.10 8.48
C ASN A 257 -1.79 8.98 8.61
N ASN A 258 -2.32 9.16 9.82
CA ASN A 258 -3.76 9.10 10.12
C ASN A 258 -4.44 7.81 9.66
N SER A 259 -3.80 6.65 9.87
CA SER A 259 -4.32 5.36 9.39
C SER A 259 -5.53 4.83 10.17
N GLY A 260 -5.79 5.32 11.38
CA GLY A 260 -7.04 5.05 12.12
C GLY A 260 -7.30 3.56 12.40
N ALA A 261 -8.58 3.19 12.47
CA ALA A 261 -9.03 1.84 12.73
C ALA A 261 -8.53 0.86 11.66
N GLY A 262 -8.12 -0.35 12.09
CA GLY A 262 -7.47 -1.33 11.21
C GLY A 262 -6.06 -0.94 10.73
N GLY A 263 -5.55 0.21 11.18
CA GLY A 263 -4.16 0.65 11.00
C GLY A 263 -3.48 0.80 12.36
N ALA A 264 -3.13 2.03 12.75
CA ALA A 264 -2.43 2.30 14.00
C ALA A 264 -3.34 2.38 15.25
N ALA A 265 -4.65 2.59 15.09
CA ALA A 265 -5.55 2.76 16.24
C ALA A 265 -5.89 1.42 16.92
N LEU A 266 -5.85 1.38 18.25
CA LEU A 266 -6.21 0.19 19.03
C LEU A 266 -7.71 -0.12 18.89
N ALA A 267 -8.04 -1.24 18.24
CA ALA A 267 -9.43 -1.68 18.06
C ALA A 267 -10.22 -1.84 19.38
N ARG A 268 -9.53 -2.18 20.47
CA ARG A 268 -10.14 -2.34 21.80
C ARG A 268 -10.65 -1.04 22.41
N ARG A 269 -10.14 0.13 21.98
CA ARG A 269 -10.61 1.44 22.45
C ARG A 269 -12.04 1.75 22.00
N ARG A 270 -12.48 1.21 20.86
CA ARG A 270 -13.79 1.50 20.25
C ARG A 270 -14.09 3.01 20.21
N PHE A 271 -13.08 3.81 19.88
CA PHE A 271 -13.13 5.26 19.78
C PHE A 271 -13.04 5.66 18.31
N GLY A 272 -13.97 6.49 17.83
CA GLY A 272 -14.18 6.80 16.43
C GLY A 272 -14.76 5.63 15.65
N GLU A 273 -14.21 5.38 14.46
CA GLU A 273 -14.59 4.27 13.59
C GLU A 273 -14.29 2.90 14.24
N SER A 274 -15.28 2.01 14.28
CA SER A 274 -15.13 0.68 14.88
C SER A 274 -14.80 -0.40 13.84
N VAL A 275 -14.40 -1.59 14.31
CA VAL A 275 -14.24 -2.77 13.44
C VAL A 275 -15.56 -3.10 12.71
N ALA A 276 -16.70 -2.97 13.39
CA ALA A 276 -18.00 -3.23 12.77
C ALA A 276 -18.34 -2.20 11.68
N ASP A 277 -17.94 -0.94 11.85
CA ASP A 277 -18.12 0.09 10.82
C ASP A 277 -17.26 -0.22 9.59
N LEU A 278 -15.99 -0.58 9.81
CA LEU A 278 -15.08 -0.97 8.74
C LEU A 278 -15.59 -2.16 7.93
N VAL A 279 -15.98 -3.25 8.60
CA VAL A 279 -16.46 -4.46 7.91
C VAL A 279 -17.76 -4.20 7.18
N ARG A 280 -18.67 -3.40 7.75
CA ARG A 280 -19.95 -3.05 7.11
C ARG A 280 -19.78 -2.14 5.90
N ASN A 281 -18.96 -1.10 6.01
CA ASN A 281 -18.83 -0.07 4.97
C ASN A 281 -17.82 -0.46 3.89
N PHE A 282 -16.80 -1.26 4.25
CA PHE A 282 -15.72 -1.69 3.36
C PHE A 282 -15.49 -3.21 3.47
N PRO A 283 -16.49 -4.03 3.11
CA PRO A 283 -16.43 -5.51 3.17
C PRO A 283 -15.50 -6.12 2.11
N HIS A 284 -14.54 -5.36 1.59
CA HIS A 284 -13.51 -5.86 0.67
C HIS A 284 -12.10 -5.52 1.17
N TRP A 285 -11.97 -4.74 2.25
CA TRP A 285 -10.66 -4.29 2.75
C TRP A 285 -9.87 -5.36 3.50
N PHE A 286 -10.55 -6.21 4.26
CA PHE A 286 -9.95 -7.19 5.20
C PHE A 286 -10.06 -8.63 4.66
N CYS A 287 -9.78 -9.68 5.43
CA CYS A 287 -10.08 -11.07 5.00
C CYS A 287 -11.47 -11.54 5.44
N GLY A 288 -11.90 -12.71 4.91
CA GLY A 288 -13.13 -13.40 5.35
C GLY A 288 -14.43 -12.96 4.68
N HIS A 289 -14.34 -12.46 3.44
CA HIS A 289 -15.48 -12.02 2.63
C HIS A 289 -16.15 -13.15 1.86
#